data_AF-A0A1H8V6H7-F1
#
_entry.id   AF-A0A1H8V6H7-F1
#
_cell.length_a   1.000
_cell.length_b   1.000
_cell.length_c   1.000
_cell.angle_alpha   90.00
_cell.angle_beta   90.00
_cell.angle_gamma   90.00
#
_symmetry.space_group_name_H-M   'P 1'
#
loop_
_entity.id
_entity.type
_entity.pdbx_description
1 polymer ?
#
loop_
_entity_poly.entity_id
_entity_poly.type
_entity_poly.pdbx_seq_one_letter_code
_entity_poly.pdbx_strand_id
1 'polypeptide(L)'
;MSALGLKGKAVTPTPAIVVNFRSYASGCAEPTTCSVQVADTVLRQGQGMHGSFSRGDTMNFMAAVGPDFKAGFADPLPVSNADVGFTAAHLLGLTPAQRYDAAGFPGRTLRLADEEGKKKTAGK
;
A
#
# COMPACT_ATOMS: atom_id res chain seq x y z
N MET A 1 -19.69 11.70 10.73
CA MET A 1 -18.20 11.67 10.84
C MET A 1 -17.72 10.88 12.05
N SER A 2 -18.09 11.22 13.31
CA SER A 2 -17.70 10.38 14.47
C SER A 2 -18.34 8.99 14.47
N ALA A 3 -19.58 8.86 13.96
CA ALA A 3 -20.29 7.58 13.84
C ALA A 3 -19.65 6.59 12.84
N LEU A 4 -18.74 7.06 11.97
CA LEU A 4 -18.02 6.24 10.99
C LEU A 4 -16.54 6.05 11.37
N GLY A 5 -16.12 6.43 12.58
CA GLY A 5 -14.71 6.34 13.02
C GLY A 5 -13.73 7.27 12.30
N LEU A 6 -14.22 8.14 11.40
CA LEU A 6 -13.41 9.10 10.62
C LEU A 6 -12.82 10.25 11.45
N LYS A 7 -13.26 10.42 12.70
CA LYS A 7 -12.65 11.34 13.66
C LYS A 7 -11.87 10.53 14.70
N GLY A 8 -10.56 10.40 14.47
CA GLY A 8 -9.62 9.77 15.40
C GLY A 8 -8.30 10.54 15.42
N LYS A 9 -7.57 10.47 16.54
CA LYS A 9 -6.20 10.99 16.68
C LYS A 9 -5.17 9.85 16.67
N ALA A 10 -5.48 8.72 16.04
CA ALA A 10 -4.59 7.56 16.01
C ALA A 10 -3.39 7.86 15.11
N VAL A 11 -2.44 8.61 15.65
CA VAL A 11 -1.12 8.81 15.08
C VAL A 11 -0.25 7.69 15.66
N THR A 12 0.31 6.85 14.80
CA THR A 12 1.30 5.88 15.24
C THR A 12 2.51 6.66 15.75
N PRO A 13 2.87 6.57 17.04
CA PRO A 13 4.02 7.30 17.57
C PRO A 13 5.31 6.84 16.88
N THR A 14 6.25 7.75 16.66
CA THR A 14 7.57 7.39 16.13
C THR A 14 8.29 6.49 17.15
N PRO A 15 8.64 5.24 16.78
CA PRO A 15 9.27 4.32 17.72
C PRO A 15 10.72 4.75 18.00
N ALA A 16 11.19 4.53 19.23
CA ALA A 16 12.61 4.70 19.58
C ALA A 16 13.49 3.57 19.03
N ILE A 17 12.92 2.37 18.89
CA ILE A 17 13.59 1.17 18.38
C ILE A 17 12.60 0.45 17.46
N VAL A 18 13.10 0.02 16.30
CA VAL A 18 12.37 -0.85 15.38
C VAL A 18 13.03 -2.22 15.39
N VAL A 19 12.26 -3.25 15.72
CA VAL A 19 12.67 -4.65 15.64
C VAL A 19 11.89 -5.35 14.54
N ASN A 20 12.50 -6.34 13.91
CA ASN A 20 11.85 -7.14 12.89
C ASN A 20 12.13 -8.62 13.14
N PHE A 21 11.14 -9.46 12.89
CA PHE A 21 11.32 -10.90 12.92
C PHE A 21 12.24 -11.35 11.78
N ARG A 22 13.07 -12.37 12.06
CA ARG A 22 13.85 -13.01 11.00
C ARG A 22 12.88 -13.76 10.09
N SER A 23 12.93 -13.45 8.80
CA SER A 23 12.09 -14.09 7.80
C SER A 23 12.90 -14.55 6.59
N TYR A 24 12.50 -15.66 5.97
CA TYR A 24 13.17 -16.23 4.80
C TYR A 24 12.23 -17.15 4.01
N ALA A 25 12.52 -17.38 2.74
CA ALA A 25 11.81 -18.37 1.93
C ALA A 25 12.39 -19.78 2.19
N SER A 26 11.54 -20.80 2.25
CA SER A 26 11.96 -22.20 2.43
C SER A 26 11.05 -23.15 1.67
N GLY A 27 11.51 -23.67 0.52
CA GLY A 27 10.74 -24.63 -0.28
C GLY A 27 9.45 -24.07 -0.89
N CYS A 28 9.33 -22.73 -0.97
CA CYS A 28 8.15 -22.05 -1.47
C CYS A 28 8.19 -21.87 -2.99
N ALA A 29 7.04 -22.04 -3.65
CA ALA A 29 6.89 -21.73 -5.07
C ALA A 29 6.95 -20.21 -5.34
N GLU A 30 6.35 -19.40 -4.46
CA GLU A 30 6.34 -17.94 -4.57
C GLU A 30 6.76 -17.30 -3.23
N PRO A 31 8.01 -16.80 -3.11
CA PRO A 31 8.55 -16.21 -1.88
C PRO A 31 7.77 -14.99 -1.37
N THR A 32 7.00 -14.33 -2.22
CA THR A 32 6.19 -13.15 -1.85
C THR A 32 4.84 -13.49 -1.24
N THR A 33 4.43 -14.76 -1.28
CA THR A 33 3.17 -15.24 -0.68
C THR A 33 3.37 -16.40 0.30
N CYS A 34 4.56 -17.01 0.28
CA CYS A 34 4.97 -18.09 1.18
C CYS A 34 6.33 -17.73 1.79
N SER A 35 6.35 -17.54 3.10
CA SER A 35 7.58 -17.25 3.85
C SER A 35 7.57 -17.90 5.23
N VAL A 36 8.76 -18.17 5.75
CA VAL A 36 8.98 -18.58 7.13
C VAL A 36 9.28 -17.32 7.94
N GLN A 37 8.57 -17.16 9.05
CA GLN A 37 8.82 -16.11 10.05
C GLN A 37 9.20 -16.77 11.37
N VAL A 38 10.31 -16.34 11.97
CA VAL A 38 10.70 -16.73 13.32
C VAL A 38 10.12 -15.71 14.29
N ALA A 39 9.01 -16.06 14.93
CA ALA A 39 8.24 -15.19 15.80
C ALA A 39 8.08 -15.76 17.22
N ASP A 40 7.77 -14.90 18.17
CA ASP A 40 7.51 -15.19 19.58
C ASP A 40 6.07 -15.68 19.84
N THR A 41 5.57 -16.55 18.97
CA THR A 41 4.20 -17.08 19.08
C THR A 41 4.17 -18.59 19.25
N VAL A 42 3.00 -19.11 19.62
CA VAL A 42 2.74 -20.55 19.70
C VAL A 42 2.28 -21.16 18.37
N LEU A 43 2.21 -20.35 17.30
CA LEU A 43 1.73 -20.81 16.00
C LEU A 43 2.74 -21.72 15.33
N ARG A 44 2.23 -22.77 14.69
CA ARG A 44 2.98 -23.78 13.93
C ARG A 44 2.95 -23.46 12.44
N GLN A 45 3.84 -24.10 11.69
CA GLN A 45 3.85 -24.07 10.22
C GLN A 45 2.42 -24.28 9.66
N GLY A 46 1.99 -23.38 8.78
CA GLY A 46 0.66 -23.45 8.15
C GLY A 46 -0.48 -22.76 8.90
N GLN A 47 -0.27 -22.30 10.15
CA GLN A 47 -1.29 -21.52 10.88
C GLN A 47 -1.31 -20.04 10.50
N GLY A 48 -0.27 -19.57 9.80
CA GLY A 48 -0.12 -18.18 9.37
C GLY A 48 0.34 -17.26 10.49
N MET A 49 1.09 -16.22 10.14
CA MET A 49 1.59 -15.16 11.02
C MET A 49 1.80 -13.89 10.17
N HIS A 50 1.81 -12.71 10.79
CA HIS A 50 2.23 -11.46 10.15
C HIS A 50 3.01 -10.60 11.14
N GLY A 51 3.68 -9.56 10.64
CA GLY A 51 4.36 -8.55 11.48
C GLY A 51 5.85 -8.41 11.20
N SER A 52 6.39 -9.21 10.29
CA SER A 52 7.73 -8.99 9.74
C SER A 52 7.71 -7.97 8.59
N PHE A 53 8.88 -7.48 8.22
CA PHE A 53 9.09 -6.61 7.06
C PHE A 53 9.40 -7.39 5.78
N SER A 54 9.20 -8.71 5.78
CA SER A 54 9.41 -9.52 4.57
C SER A 54 8.36 -9.21 3.51
N ARG A 55 8.63 -9.54 2.25
CA ARG A 55 7.61 -9.41 1.19
C ARG A 55 6.42 -10.34 1.39
N GLY A 56 6.60 -11.47 2.08
CA GLY A 56 5.49 -12.36 2.49
C GLY A 56 4.46 -11.69 3.38
N ASP A 57 4.84 -10.64 4.13
CA ASP A 57 3.95 -9.91 5.04
C ASP A 57 3.56 -8.53 4.50
N THR A 58 4.44 -7.90 3.72
CA THR A 58 4.26 -6.51 3.26
C THR A 58 3.73 -6.39 1.84
N MET A 59 3.76 -7.46 1.04
CA MET A 59 3.10 -7.47 -0.26
C MET A 59 1.62 -7.77 -0.12
N ASN A 60 0.81 -6.85 -0.63
CA ASN A 60 -0.61 -7.10 -0.85
C ASN A 60 -0.87 -7.22 -2.34
N PHE A 61 -1.93 -7.95 -2.68
CA PHE A 61 -2.50 -7.87 -4.02
C PHE A 61 -3.18 -6.52 -4.20
N MET A 62 -2.82 -5.78 -5.24
CA MET A 62 -3.43 -4.49 -5.57
C MET A 62 -4.04 -4.56 -6.96
N ALA A 63 -5.34 -4.29 -7.04
CA ALA A 63 -6.10 -4.22 -8.28
C ALA A 63 -7.15 -3.11 -8.17
N ALA A 64 -7.54 -2.57 -9.32
CA ALA A 64 -8.61 -1.60 -9.44
C ALA A 64 -9.46 -1.94 -10.68
N VAL A 65 -10.75 -1.64 -10.59
CA VAL A 65 -11.71 -1.84 -11.68
C VAL A 65 -12.66 -0.65 -11.73
N GLY A 66 -12.91 -0.14 -12.92
CA GLY A 66 -13.78 1.00 -13.14
C GLY A 66 -13.52 1.67 -14.48
N PRO A 67 -14.38 2.61 -14.89
CA PRO A 67 -14.27 3.31 -16.16
C PRO A 67 -12.99 4.15 -16.27
N ASP A 68 -12.48 4.66 -15.15
CA ASP A 68 -11.26 5.49 -15.10
C ASP A 68 -9.95 4.68 -15.08
N PHE A 69 -10.03 3.35 -15.00
CA PHE A 69 -8.84 2.48 -14.97
C PHE A 69 -8.65 1.77 -16.31
N LYS A 70 -7.37 1.62 -16.73
CA LYS A 70 -7.04 0.84 -17.92
C LYS A 70 -7.37 -0.64 -17.68
N ALA A 71 -8.27 -1.19 -18.49
CA ALA A 71 -8.61 -2.61 -18.43
C ALA A 71 -7.42 -3.49 -18.84
N GLY A 72 -7.20 -4.59 -18.12
CA GLY A 72 -6.14 -5.56 -18.41
C GLY A 72 -4.71 -5.01 -18.26
N PHE A 73 -4.53 -3.86 -17.62
CA PHE A 73 -3.22 -3.25 -17.42
C PHE A 73 -2.58 -3.72 -16.11
N ALA A 74 -1.34 -4.18 -16.20
CA ALA A 74 -0.49 -4.47 -15.05
C ALA A 74 0.65 -3.43 -15.00
N ASP A 75 0.69 -2.62 -13.95
CA ASP A 75 1.76 -1.65 -13.74
C ASP A 75 2.98 -2.35 -13.11
N PRO A 76 4.17 -2.36 -13.76
CA PRO A 76 5.36 -2.96 -13.18
C PRO A 76 6.02 -2.08 -12.11
N LEU A 77 5.58 -0.82 -11.94
CA LEU A 77 6.15 0.08 -10.97
C LEU A 77 5.67 -0.27 -9.54
N PRO A 78 6.53 -0.14 -8.52
CA PRO A 78 6.12 -0.34 -7.14
C PRO A 78 4.98 0.59 -6.75
N VAL A 79 4.01 0.03 -6.02
CA VAL A 79 2.85 0.73 -5.46
C VAL A 79 2.80 0.54 -3.95
N SER A 80 2.22 1.51 -3.26
CA SER A 80 2.06 1.51 -1.80
C SER A 80 0.58 1.59 -1.42
N ASN A 81 0.22 1.03 -0.26
CA ASN A 81 -1.09 1.27 0.34
C ASN A 81 -1.36 2.77 0.56
N ALA A 82 -0.31 3.58 0.72
CA ALA A 82 -0.42 5.04 0.80
C ALA A 82 -1.05 5.67 -0.47
N ASP A 83 -0.90 5.04 -1.63
CA ASP A 83 -1.40 5.56 -2.91
C ASP A 83 -2.92 5.44 -3.08
N VAL A 84 -3.56 4.53 -2.33
CA VAL A 84 -5.00 4.24 -2.44
C VAL A 84 -5.83 5.48 -2.12
N GLY A 85 -5.51 6.18 -1.03
CA GLY A 85 -6.23 7.39 -0.62
C GLY A 85 -6.10 8.53 -1.62
N PHE A 86 -4.90 8.75 -2.19
CA PHE A 86 -4.67 9.79 -3.20
C PHE A 86 -5.36 9.47 -4.52
N THR A 87 -5.38 8.20 -4.92
CA THR A 87 -6.10 7.75 -6.12
C THR A 87 -7.61 7.93 -5.95
N ALA A 88 -8.18 7.52 -4.80
CA ALA A 88 -9.59 7.72 -4.50
C ALA A 88 -9.97 9.21 -4.45
N ALA A 89 -9.16 10.06 -3.83
CA ALA A 89 -9.39 11.50 -3.79
C ALA A 89 -9.41 12.10 -5.20
N HIS A 90 -8.49 11.69 -6.07
CA HIS A 90 -8.44 12.15 -7.46
C HIS A 90 -9.71 11.76 -8.24
N LEU A 91 -10.14 10.50 -8.13
CA LEU A 91 -11.37 10.01 -8.78
C LEU A 91 -12.63 10.76 -8.31
N LEU A 92 -12.66 11.17 -7.04
CA LEU A 92 -13.76 11.92 -6.45
C LEU A 92 -13.68 13.44 -6.72
N GLY A 93 -12.66 13.92 -7.46
CA GLY A 93 -12.45 15.35 -7.69
C GLY A 93 -12.09 16.12 -6.42
N LEU A 94 -11.56 15.44 -5.39
CA LEU A 94 -11.19 16.03 -4.12
C LEU A 94 -9.71 16.45 -4.14
N THR A 95 -9.43 17.62 -3.58
CA THR A 95 -8.04 18.03 -3.32
C THR A 95 -7.60 17.49 -1.96
N PRO A 96 -6.56 16.64 -1.88
CA PRO A 96 -6.04 16.19 -0.59
C PRO A 96 -5.61 17.39 0.24
N ALA A 97 -6.07 17.45 1.49
CA ALA A 97 -5.68 18.52 2.42
C ALA A 97 -4.18 18.43 2.81
N GLN A 98 -3.54 17.30 2.56
CA GLN A 98 -2.17 16.98 2.97
C GLN A 98 -1.45 16.19 1.88
N ARG A 99 -0.11 16.27 1.87
CA ARG A 99 0.76 15.53 0.93
C ARG A 99 1.11 14.10 1.38
N TYR A 100 0.65 13.72 2.57
CA TYR A 100 0.96 12.45 3.21
C TYR A 100 -0.35 11.76 3.60
N ASP A 101 -0.34 10.42 3.69
CA ASP A 101 -1.44 9.66 4.25
C ASP A 101 -1.56 9.88 5.77
N ALA A 102 -2.55 9.24 6.40
CA ALA A 102 -2.78 9.37 7.84
C ALA A 102 -1.61 8.88 8.71
N ALA A 103 -0.73 8.03 8.16
CA ALA A 103 0.46 7.52 8.83
C ALA A 103 1.73 8.33 8.49
N GLY A 104 1.61 9.39 7.69
CA GLY A 104 2.72 10.28 7.33
C GLY A 104 3.52 9.80 6.11
N PHE A 105 3.05 8.81 5.35
CA PHE A 105 3.73 8.34 4.14
C PHE A 105 3.32 9.15 2.91
N PRO A 106 4.27 9.50 2.03
CA PRO A 106 3.93 10.13 0.76
C PRO A 106 3.20 9.12 -0.12
N GLY A 107 2.11 9.54 -0.74
CA GLY A 107 1.38 8.77 -1.74
C GLY A 107 1.20 9.55 -3.04
N ARG A 108 0.73 8.87 -4.07
CA ARG A 108 0.43 9.44 -5.39
C ARG A 108 -0.85 8.86 -5.97
N THR A 109 -1.41 9.56 -6.96
CA THR A 109 -2.45 9.00 -7.81
C THR A 109 -1.85 7.94 -8.71
N LEU A 110 -2.41 6.74 -8.68
CA LEU A 110 -2.04 5.64 -9.58
C LEU A 110 -2.59 5.89 -10.98
N ARG A 111 -1.93 5.30 -11.99
CA ARG A 111 -2.19 5.57 -13.40
C ARG A 111 -3.64 5.26 -13.80
N LEU A 112 -4.34 6.29 -14.25
CA LEU A 112 -5.70 6.21 -14.81
C LEU A 112 -5.67 6.13 -16.34
N ALA A 113 -6.81 5.83 -16.95
CA ALA A 113 -6.95 5.60 -18.39
C ALA A 113 -6.44 6.76 -19.25
N ASP A 114 -6.65 8.01 -18.82
CA ASP A 114 -6.51 9.19 -19.67
C ASP A 114 -5.27 10.08 -19.39
N GLU A 115 -4.34 9.64 -18.53
CA GLU A 115 -3.15 10.42 -18.17
C GLU A 115 -2.04 10.47 -19.26
N GLU A 116 -2.28 9.90 -20.45
CA GLU A 116 -1.35 9.99 -21.60
C GLU A 116 -1.44 11.31 -22.39
N GLY A 117 -2.38 12.22 -22.06
CA GLY A 117 -2.70 13.40 -22.88
C GLY A 117 -2.16 14.77 -22.44
N LYS A 118 -1.68 14.97 -21.20
CA LYS A 118 -1.22 16.30 -20.74
C LYS A 118 0.30 16.46 -20.82
N LYS A 119 0.85 16.46 -22.03
CA LYS A 119 2.13 17.15 -22.27
C LYS A 119 1.91 18.62 -21.95
N LYS A 120 2.55 19.13 -20.88
CA LYS A 120 2.67 20.58 -20.66
C LYS A 120 3.37 21.17 -21.88
N THR A 121 2.62 21.87 -22.73
CA THR A 121 3.20 22.85 -23.64
C THR A 121 3.86 23.91 -22.76
N ALA A 122 5.20 23.89 -22.70
CA ALA A 122 5.95 25.00 -22.18
C ALA A 122 5.64 26.21 -23.09
N GLY A 123 4.97 27.21 -22.55
CA GLY A 123 4.80 28.50 -23.21
C GLY A 123 6.16 29.12 -23.48
N LYS A 124 6.30 29.68 -24.68
CA LYS A 124 7.42 30.54 -25.10
C LYS A 124 7.62 31.71 -24.16
#